data_AF-A0A9P8ESS4-F1
#
_entry.id   AF-A0A9P8ESS4-F1
#
_cell.length_a   1.000
_cell.length_b   1.000
_cell.length_c   1.000
_cell.angle_alpha   90.00
_cell.angle_beta   90.00
_cell.angle_gamma   90.00
#
_symmetry.space_group_name_H-M   'P 1'
#
loop_
_entity.id
_entity.type
_entity.pdbx_description
1 polymer ?
#
loop_
_entity_poly.entity_id
_entity_poly.type
_entity_poly.pdbx_seq_one_letter_code
_entity_poly.pdbx_strand_id
1 'polypeptide(L)'
;MMLGFGGYLVFGLIIGCAYEQITKILPLFVIFYGLMQSLGNMGPGDMLGLLSSESYATAVRGTCYGISAALGKTGAAIGTQAFTPIQTHLGKKWTFIIAAICGVVGILVTYFFVPDLKGDNLAQEDEKFRAYLVSKGWHGEMGEDDLKALADEGLPQAMVENVKRA
;
A
#
# COMPACT_ATOMS: atom_id res chain seq x y z
N MET A 1 7.35 -6.43 -2.46
CA MET A 1 6.94 -5.57 -1.33
C MET A 1 7.51 -6.01 0.02
N MET A 2 7.22 -7.23 0.51
CA MET A 2 7.62 -7.66 1.87
C MET A 2 9.13 -7.63 2.15
N LEU A 3 9.95 -8.06 1.18
CA LEU A 3 11.41 -8.06 1.31
C LEU A 3 11.97 -6.64 1.49
N GLY A 4 11.46 -5.66 0.73
CA GLY A 4 11.85 -4.26 0.85
C GLY A 4 11.39 -3.64 2.17
N PHE A 5 10.15 -3.91 2.59
CA PHE A 5 9.62 -3.41 3.88
C PHE A 5 10.41 -3.99 5.07
N GLY A 6 10.66 -5.31 5.08
CA GLY A 6 11.48 -5.94 6.10
C GLY A 6 12.91 -5.39 6.15
N GLY A 7 13.53 -5.23 4.97
CA GLY A 7 14.86 -4.62 4.85
C GLY A 7 14.90 -3.20 5.39
N TYR A 8 13.95 -2.34 5.01
CA TYR A 8 13.82 -0.98 5.53
C TYR A 8 13.74 -0.95 7.06
N LEU A 9 12.94 -1.84 7.66
CA LEU A 9 12.77 -1.91 9.10
C LEU A 9 14.03 -2.38 9.83
N VAL A 10 14.71 -3.39 9.30
CA VAL A 10 15.96 -3.93 9.89
C VAL A 10 17.08 -2.89 9.83
N PHE A 11 17.32 -2.28 8.67
CA PHE A 11 18.36 -1.26 8.55
C PHE A 11 18.01 0.02 9.32
N GLY A 12 16.73 0.41 9.36
CA GLY A 12 16.26 1.53 10.19
C GLY A 12 16.50 1.30 11.68
N LEU A 13 16.25 0.07 12.18
CA LEU A 13 16.55 -0.32 13.56
C LEU A 13 18.05 -0.30 13.86
N ILE A 14 18.88 -0.83 12.96
CA ILE A 14 20.34 -0.83 13.11
C ILE A 14 20.86 0.61 13.21
N ILE A 15 20.43 1.50 12.31
CA ILE A 15 20.81 2.92 12.32
C ILE A 15 20.30 3.61 13.59
N GLY A 16 19.09 3.27 14.06
CA GLY A 16 18.49 3.86 15.25
C GLY A 16 19.17 3.46 16.56
N CYS A 17 19.45 2.16 16.74
CA CYS A 17 20.10 1.64 17.94
C CYS A 17 21.58 2.03 18.01
N ALA A 18 22.28 2.04 16.88
CA ALA A 18 23.70 2.42 16.79
C ALA A 18 23.90 3.89 16.38
N TYR A 19 22.87 4.74 16.49
CA TYR A 19 22.87 6.12 16.01
C TYR A 19 24.11 6.89 16.46
N GLU A 20 24.42 6.88 17.76
CA GLU A 20 25.56 7.62 18.32
C GLU A 20 26.94 7.12 17.86
N GLN A 21 27.03 5.87 17.43
CA GLN A 21 28.27 5.27 16.91
C GLN A 21 28.42 5.55 15.41
N ILE A 22 27.32 5.44 14.67
CA ILE A 22 27.29 5.60 13.21
C ILE A 22 27.42 7.08 12.82
N THR A 23 26.83 8.02 13.57
CA THR A 23 26.94 9.46 13.27
C THR A 23 28.36 10.02 13.45
N LYS A 24 29.24 9.30 14.16
CA LYS A 24 30.66 9.67 14.26
C LYS A 24 31.44 9.40 12.97
N ILE A 25 30.95 8.49 12.12
CA ILE A 25 31.57 8.10 10.85
C ILE A 25 30.58 8.40 9.72
N LEU A 26 30.60 9.63 9.23
CA LEU A 26 29.68 10.11 8.18
C LEU A 26 29.58 9.21 6.94
N PRO A 27 30.69 8.67 6.37
CA PRO A 27 30.59 7.78 5.21
C PRO A 27 29.79 6.50 5.49
N LEU A 28 29.94 5.94 6.70
CA LEU A 28 29.23 4.74 7.10
C LEU A 28 27.72 5.02 7.24
N PHE A 29 27.38 6.17 7.85
CA PHE A 29 25.99 6.62 7.94
C PHE A 29 25.34 6.74 6.55
N VAL A 30 26.03 7.34 5.58
CA VAL A 30 25.49 7.53 4.22
C VAL A 30 25.23 6.19 3.52
N ILE A 31 26.13 5.21 3.65
CA ILE A 31 25.95 3.89 3.04
C ILE A 31 24.75 3.16 3.65
N PHE A 32 24.67 3.09 4.99
CA PHE A 32 23.57 2.43 5.67
C PHE A 32 22.23 3.12 5.41
N TYR A 33 22.22 4.46 5.43
CA TYR A 33 21.03 5.24 5.13
C TYR A 33 20.60 5.08 3.67
N GLY A 34 21.55 5.03 2.73
CA GLY A 34 21.30 4.74 1.33
C GLY A 34 20.67 3.37 1.13
N LEU A 35 21.22 2.32 1.75
CA LEU A 35 20.66 0.96 1.72
C LEU A 35 19.25 0.91 2.31
N MET A 36 19.04 1.57 3.45
CA MET A 36 17.72 1.69 4.06
C MET A 36 16.74 2.33 3.07
N GLN A 37 17.10 3.46 2.45
CA GLN A 37 16.22 4.17 1.52
C GLN A 37 15.96 3.38 0.23
N SER A 38 16.97 2.68 -0.31
CA SER A 38 16.82 1.81 -1.47
C SER A 38 15.83 0.67 -1.20
N LEU A 39 15.94 0.01 -0.04
CA LEU A 39 15.02 -1.04 0.35
C LEU A 39 13.62 -0.50 0.69
N GLY A 40 13.55 0.72 1.22
CA GLY A 40 12.29 1.44 1.46
C GLY A 40 11.51 1.68 0.16
N ASN A 41 12.19 2.16 -0.89
CA ASN A 41 11.58 2.37 -2.21
C ASN A 41 11.21 1.05 -2.89
N MET A 42 12.10 0.03 -2.85
CA MET A 42 11.80 -1.33 -3.34
C MET A 42 10.66 -2.02 -2.56
N GLY A 43 10.38 -1.55 -1.34
CA GLY A 43 9.30 -2.00 -0.48
C GLY A 43 8.07 -1.09 -0.61
N PRO A 44 7.60 -0.48 0.49
CA PRO A 44 6.36 0.29 0.50
C PRO A 44 6.42 1.62 -0.26
N GLY A 45 7.61 2.15 -0.57
CA GLY A 45 7.75 3.44 -1.25
C GLY A 45 7.10 3.45 -2.63
N ASP A 46 7.58 2.60 -3.54
CA ASP A 46 7.08 2.57 -4.92
C ASP A 46 5.88 1.60 -5.06
N MET A 47 5.86 0.52 -4.28
CA MET A 47 4.83 -0.51 -4.40
C MET A 47 3.46 -0.06 -3.88
N LEU A 48 3.37 0.92 -2.98
CA LEU A 48 2.09 1.36 -2.42
C LEU A 48 1.20 2.02 -3.50
N GLY A 49 1.81 2.82 -4.38
CA GLY A 49 1.11 3.44 -5.50
C GLY A 49 0.61 2.39 -6.49
N LEU A 50 1.49 1.45 -6.88
CA LEU A 50 1.14 0.34 -7.75
C LEU A 50 -0.01 -0.49 -7.17
N LEU A 51 0.12 -0.90 -5.91
CA LEU A 51 -0.90 -1.65 -5.18
C LEU A 51 -2.24 -0.94 -5.20
N SER A 52 -2.26 0.36 -4.89
CA SER A 52 -3.49 1.14 -4.90
C SER A 52 -4.05 1.32 -6.31
N SER A 53 -3.24 1.31 -7.36
CA SER A 53 -3.74 1.41 -8.74
C SER A 53 -4.30 0.07 -9.24
N GLU A 54 -3.68 -1.04 -8.86
CA GLU A 54 -4.06 -2.37 -9.36
C GLU A 54 -5.19 -3.01 -8.54
N SER A 55 -5.41 -2.57 -7.30
CA SER A 55 -6.49 -3.10 -6.44
C SER A 55 -7.88 -2.53 -6.76
N TYR A 56 -7.98 -1.48 -7.58
CA TYR A 56 -9.24 -0.81 -7.87
C TYR A 56 -9.58 -0.85 -9.35
N ALA A 57 -10.86 -1.11 -9.64
CA ALA A 57 -11.41 -1.05 -10.99
C ALA A 57 -11.21 0.34 -11.61
N THR A 58 -10.95 0.39 -12.91
CA THR A 58 -10.54 1.57 -13.68
C THR A 58 -11.52 2.75 -13.48
N ALA A 59 -12.82 2.48 -13.43
CA ALA A 59 -13.87 3.48 -13.27
C ALA A 59 -13.83 4.25 -11.93
N VAL A 60 -13.36 3.60 -10.84
CA VAL A 60 -13.33 4.19 -9.49
C VAL A 60 -11.92 4.37 -8.94
N ARG A 61 -10.91 3.90 -9.67
CA ARG A 61 -9.50 3.89 -9.28
C ARG A 61 -9.03 5.27 -8.82
N GLY A 62 -9.38 6.34 -9.55
CA GLY A 62 -8.97 7.70 -9.21
C GLY A 62 -9.42 8.14 -7.81
N THR A 63 -10.70 7.92 -7.49
CA THR A 63 -11.26 8.31 -6.18
C THR A 63 -10.71 7.44 -5.05
N CYS A 64 -10.67 6.12 -5.24
CA CYS A 64 -10.16 5.19 -4.24
C CYS A 64 -8.66 5.38 -3.98
N TYR A 65 -7.88 5.66 -5.03
CA TYR A 65 -6.48 6.04 -4.92
C TYR A 65 -6.31 7.36 -4.16
N GLY A 66 -7.13 8.37 -4.48
CA GLY A 66 -7.12 9.67 -3.78
C GLY A 66 -7.37 9.53 -2.28
N ILE A 67 -8.36 8.73 -1.88
CA ILE A 67 -8.65 8.45 -0.46
C ILE A 67 -7.49 7.72 0.19
N SER A 68 -6.93 6.70 -0.47
CA SER A 68 -5.78 5.95 0.03
C SER A 68 -4.56 6.85 0.24
N ALA A 69 -4.28 7.75 -0.71
CA ALA A 69 -3.20 8.74 -0.62
C ALA A 69 -3.45 9.77 0.50
N ALA A 70 -4.69 10.21 0.69
CA ALA A 70 -5.06 11.12 1.77
C ALA A 70 -4.83 10.48 3.15
N LEU A 71 -5.27 9.23 3.33
CA LEU A 71 -5.04 8.48 4.57
C LEU A 71 -3.54 8.28 4.84
N GLY A 72 -2.77 7.93 3.80
CA GLY A 72 -1.30 7.80 3.91
C GLY A 72 -0.63 9.11 4.35
N LYS A 73 -1.01 10.25 3.76
CA LYS A 73 -0.49 11.57 4.14
C LYS A 73 -0.90 11.99 5.54
N THR A 74 -2.16 11.74 5.93
CA THR A 74 -2.65 12.00 7.28
C THR A 74 -1.88 11.18 8.32
N GLY A 75 -1.66 9.89 8.05
CA GLY A 75 -0.85 9.03 8.92
C GLY A 75 0.58 9.54 9.10
N ALA A 76 1.21 10.00 8.02
CA ALA A 76 2.56 10.60 8.07
C ALA A 76 2.59 11.89 8.90
N ALA A 77 1.58 12.74 8.76
CA ALA A 77 1.45 13.98 9.54
C ALA A 77 1.28 13.68 11.04
N ILE A 78 0.37 12.77 11.39
CA ILE A 78 0.14 12.36 12.78
C ILE A 78 1.40 11.72 13.37
N GLY A 79 2.07 10.83 12.63
CA GLY A 79 3.31 10.20 13.07
C GLY A 79 4.41 11.22 13.37
N THR A 80 4.60 12.20 12.48
CA THR A 80 5.60 13.27 12.67
C THR A 80 5.32 14.09 13.94
N GLN A 81 4.06 14.44 14.16
CA GLN A 81 3.66 15.19 15.36
C GLN A 81 3.76 14.35 16.63
N ALA A 82 3.45 13.05 16.57
CA ALA A 82 3.55 12.13 17.70
C ALA A 82 5.00 11.81 18.09
N PHE A 83 5.94 11.77 17.14
CA PHE A 83 7.35 11.49 17.44
C PHE A 83 8.04 12.62 18.22
N THR A 84 7.61 13.87 18.05
CA THR A 84 8.20 15.04 18.74
C THR A 84 8.09 14.95 20.29
N PRO A 85 6.91 14.73 20.90
CA PRO A 85 6.79 14.58 22.35
C PRO A 85 7.43 13.27 22.84
N ILE A 86 7.38 12.19 22.05
CA ILE A 86 8.02 10.90 22.42
C ILE A 86 9.54 11.08 22.55
N GLN A 87 10.18 11.77 21.60
CA GLN A 87 11.61 12.06 21.68
C GLN A 87 11.96 12.93 22.89
N THR A 88 11.10 13.89 23.22
CA THR A 88 11.34 14.87 24.30
C THR A 88 11.18 14.25 25.70
N HIS A 89 10.20 13.38 25.91
CA HIS A 89 9.87 12.83 27.23
C HIS A 89 10.47 11.44 27.49
N LEU A 90 10.58 10.58 26.47
CA LEU A 90 11.06 9.20 26.61
C LEU A 90 12.48 9.01 26.08
N GLY A 91 13.01 9.99 25.33
CA GLY A 91 14.35 9.94 24.75
C GLY A 91 14.43 9.17 23.43
N LYS A 92 15.58 9.31 22.75
CA LYS A 92 15.80 8.82 21.39
C LYS A 92 15.64 7.29 21.26
N LYS A 93 16.11 6.53 22.25
CA LYS A 93 16.04 5.04 22.23
C LYS A 93 14.61 4.52 22.19
N TRP A 94 13.72 5.08 23.02
CA TRP A 94 12.31 4.68 23.07
C TRP A 94 11.54 5.07 21.81
N THR A 95 11.92 6.19 21.18
CA THR A 95 11.34 6.60 19.89
C THR A 95 11.59 5.55 18.81
N PHE A 96 12.82 5.00 18.73
CA PHE A 96 13.15 3.94 17.78
C PHE A 96 12.42 2.63 18.06
N ILE A 97 12.25 2.26 19.33
CA ILE A 97 11.48 1.06 19.72
C ILE A 97 10.02 1.20 19.28
N ILE A 98 9.39 2.35 19.55
CA ILE A 98 7.99 2.59 19.15
C ILE A 98 7.86 2.59 17.63
N ALA A 99 8.79 3.24 16.92
CA ALA A 99 8.82 3.22 15.45
C ALA A 99 8.94 1.79 14.90
N ALA A 100 9.77 0.95 15.53
CA ALA A 100 9.92 -0.44 15.15
C ALA A 100 8.65 -1.26 15.39
N ILE A 101 7.97 -1.07 16.52
CA ILE A 101 6.67 -1.72 16.80
C ILE A 101 5.65 -1.33 15.73
N CYS A 102 5.51 -0.02 15.44
CA CYS A 102 4.61 0.45 14.38
C CYS A 102 4.97 -0.13 13.01
N GLY A 103 6.26 -0.23 12.70
CA GLY A 103 6.74 -0.82 11.46
C GLY A 103 6.45 -2.32 11.36
N VAL A 104 6.61 -3.10 12.43
CA VAL A 104 6.27 -4.53 12.47
C VAL A 104 4.77 -4.72 12.31
N VAL A 105 3.95 -3.90 12.98
CA VAL A 105 2.50 -3.90 12.78
C VAL A 105 2.16 -3.59 11.31
N GLY A 106 2.84 -2.63 10.70
CA GLY A 106 2.69 -2.33 9.27
C GLY A 106 3.02 -3.53 8.36
N ILE A 107 4.09 -4.27 8.65
CA ILE A 107 4.46 -5.50 7.94
C ILE A 107 3.38 -6.58 8.12
N LEU A 108 2.84 -6.75 9.33
CA LEU A 108 1.79 -7.73 9.61
C LEU A 108 0.49 -7.38 8.87
N VAL A 109 0.04 -6.12 8.96
CA VAL A 109 -1.14 -5.65 8.22
C VAL A 109 -0.94 -5.85 6.72
N THR A 110 0.25 -5.51 6.21
CA THR A 110 0.61 -5.74 4.82
C THR A 110 0.50 -7.21 4.45
N TYR A 111 1.05 -8.11 5.26
CA TYR A 111 1.04 -9.55 4.98
C TYR A 111 -0.38 -10.16 4.97
N PHE A 112 -1.27 -9.71 5.86
CA PHE A 112 -2.61 -10.28 5.97
C PHE A 112 -3.64 -9.66 5.04
N PHE A 113 -3.55 -8.35 4.80
CA PHE A 113 -4.59 -7.61 4.07
C PHE A 113 -4.24 -7.38 2.60
N VAL A 114 -2.95 -7.42 2.23
CA VAL A 114 -2.56 -7.17 0.84
C VAL A 114 -2.68 -8.47 0.04
N PRO A 115 -3.59 -8.54 -0.94
CA PRO A 115 -3.66 -9.70 -1.82
C PRO A 115 -2.45 -9.72 -2.76
N ASP A 116 -2.05 -10.93 -3.17
CA ASP A 116 -1.05 -11.08 -4.24
C ASP A 116 -1.67 -10.63 -5.57
N LEU A 117 -1.35 -9.41 -5.99
CA LEU A 117 -1.70 -8.91 -7.32
C LEU A 117 -0.73 -9.51 -8.33
N LYS A 118 -1.20 -10.53 -9.06
CA LYS A 118 -0.56 -11.01 -10.29
C LYS A 118 -1.18 -10.27 -11.48
N GLY A 119 -0.36 -9.96 -12.48
CA GLY A 119 -0.63 -9.01 -13.56
C GLY A 119 -1.89 -9.21 -14.44
N ASP A 120 -2.67 -10.29 -14.24
CA ASP A 120 -3.93 -10.55 -14.96
C ASP A 120 -5.19 -10.03 -14.23
N ASN A 121 -5.04 -9.39 -13.06
CA ASN A 121 -6.19 -9.04 -12.20
C ASN A 121 -6.98 -7.79 -12.65
N LEU A 122 -6.39 -6.85 -13.37
CA LEU A 122 -7.05 -5.57 -13.70
C LEU A 122 -8.32 -5.76 -14.54
N ALA A 123 -8.23 -6.53 -15.62
CA ALA A 123 -9.38 -6.83 -16.48
C ALA A 123 -10.46 -7.62 -15.73
N GLN A 124 -10.06 -8.52 -14.83
CA GLN A 124 -10.99 -9.30 -14.00
C GLN A 124 -11.70 -8.44 -12.96
N GLU A 125 -11.01 -7.48 -12.33
CA GLU A 125 -11.62 -6.55 -11.38
C GLU A 125 -12.59 -5.59 -12.08
N ASP A 126 -12.25 -5.13 -13.29
CA ASP A 126 -13.17 -4.35 -14.12
C ASP A 126 -14.41 -5.16 -14.53
N GLU A 127 -14.25 -6.44 -14.90
CA GLU A 127 -15.37 -7.32 -15.22
C GLU A 127 -16.28 -7.60 -14.00
N LYS A 128 -15.70 -7.86 -12.82
CA LYS A 128 -16.45 -8.05 -11.57
C LYS A 128 -17.22 -6.80 -11.20
N PHE A 129 -16.59 -5.63 -11.31
CA PHE A 129 -17.23 -4.34 -11.02
C PHE A 129 -18.38 -4.06 -12.01
N ARG A 130 -18.19 -4.39 -13.29
CA ARG A 130 -19.25 -4.32 -14.30
C ARG A 130 -20.44 -5.21 -13.94
N ALA A 131 -20.19 -6.49 -13.66
CA ALA A 131 -21.24 -7.42 -13.28
C ALA A 131 -22.01 -6.98 -12.03
N TYR A 132 -21.30 -6.42 -11.05
CA TYR A 132 -21.93 -5.82 -9.88
C TYR A 132 -22.89 -4.68 -10.26
N LEU A 133 -22.44 -3.73 -11.07
CA LEU A 133 -23.26 -2.59 -11.50
C LEU A 133 -24.45 -3.02 -12.36
N VAL A 134 -24.28 -3.95 -13.30
CA VAL A 134 -25.38 -4.51 -14.10
C VAL A 134 -26.39 -5.22 -13.22
N SER A 135 -25.95 -6.01 -12.22
CA SER A 135 -26.86 -6.68 -11.27
C SER A 135 -27.69 -5.71 -10.42
N LYS A 136 -27.21 -4.48 -10.24
CA LYS A 136 -27.88 -3.40 -9.51
C LYS A 136 -28.73 -2.50 -10.43
N GLY A 137 -28.86 -2.84 -11.71
CA GLY A 137 -29.67 -2.09 -12.68
C GLY A 137 -29.02 -0.78 -13.11
N TRP A 138 -27.70 -0.68 -13.06
CA TRP A 138 -26.98 0.50 -13.55
C TRP A 138 -26.84 0.46 -15.08
N HIS A 139 -27.33 1.51 -15.75
CA HIS A 139 -27.31 1.68 -17.21
C HIS A 139 -26.51 2.91 -17.67
N GLY A 140 -25.74 3.53 -16.76
CA GLY A 140 -24.95 4.73 -17.04
C GLY A 140 -23.54 4.43 -17.56
N GLU A 141 -22.71 5.46 -17.64
CA GLU A 141 -21.28 5.33 -17.96
C GLU A 141 -20.53 4.49 -16.91
N MET A 142 -19.67 3.59 -17.39
CA MET A 142 -18.98 2.57 -16.58
C MET A 142 -17.46 2.76 -16.59
N GLY A 143 -16.95 3.92 -17.02
CA GLY A 143 -15.53 4.15 -17.29
C GLY A 143 -15.26 4.32 -18.78
N GLU A 144 -14.14 3.75 -19.29
CA GLU A 144 -13.76 3.79 -20.71
C GLU A 144 -14.91 3.33 -21.63
N ASP A 145 -15.03 3.94 -22.81
CA ASP A 145 -16.14 3.73 -23.74
C ASP A 145 -16.34 2.25 -24.14
N ASP A 146 -15.27 1.45 -24.08
CA ASP A 146 -15.26 0.00 -24.34
C ASP A 146 -16.13 -0.79 -23.35
N LEU A 147 -16.33 -0.28 -22.13
CA LEU A 147 -17.18 -0.90 -21.10
C LEU A 147 -18.68 -0.72 -21.37
N LYS A 148 -19.09 0.31 -22.14
CA LYS A 148 -20.50 0.50 -22.56
C LYS A 148 -20.94 -0.59 -23.53
N ALA A 149 -20.12 -0.86 -24.55
CA ALA A 149 -20.40 -1.88 -25.56
C ALA A 149 -20.52 -3.27 -24.93
N LEU A 150 -19.68 -3.57 -23.93
CA LEU A 150 -19.75 -4.82 -23.18
C LEU A 150 -21.00 -4.87 -22.28
N ALA A 151 -21.38 -3.79 -21.58
CA ALA A 151 -22.57 -3.75 -20.69
C ALA A 151 -23.89 -4.13 -21.39
N ASP A 152 -24.06 -3.75 -22.66
CA ASP A 152 -25.24 -4.09 -23.47
C ASP A 152 -25.33 -5.59 -23.83
N GLU A 153 -24.24 -6.36 -23.77
CA GLU A 153 -24.22 -7.80 -24.08
C GLU A 153 -24.72 -8.70 -22.93
N GLY A 154 -25.01 -8.14 -21.74
CA GLY A 154 -25.44 -8.92 -20.57
C GLY A 154 -24.29 -9.70 -19.89
N LEU A 155 -24.63 -10.52 -18.88
CA LEU A 155 -23.65 -11.27 -18.09
C LEU A 155 -23.06 -12.45 -18.91
N PRO A 156 -21.72 -12.58 -19.03
CA PRO A 156 -21.12 -13.76 -19.63
C PRO A 156 -21.48 -15.02 -18.85
N GLN A 157 -21.82 -16.11 -19.56
CA GLN A 157 -22.37 -17.34 -18.98
C GLN A 157 -21.50 -17.98 -17.88
N ALA A 158 -20.18 -17.76 -17.92
CA ALA A 158 -19.23 -18.23 -16.90
C ALA A 158 -19.52 -17.68 -15.50
N MET A 159 -20.14 -16.48 -15.39
CA MET A 159 -20.50 -15.89 -14.10
C MET A 159 -21.86 -16.38 -13.58
N VAL A 160 -22.76 -16.83 -14.47
CA VAL A 160 -24.05 -17.43 -14.08
C VAL A 160 -23.84 -18.74 -13.31
N GLU A 161 -22.81 -19.52 -13.64
CA GLU A 161 -22.47 -20.73 -12.91
C GLU A 161 -21.85 -20.46 -11.53
N ASN A 162 -21.03 -19.41 -11.39
CA ASN A 162 -20.39 -19.07 -10.12
C ASN A 162 -21.36 -18.43 -9.11
N VAL A 163 -22.33 -17.64 -9.58
CA VAL A 163 -23.39 -17.08 -8.71
C VAL A 163 -24.38 -18.16 -8.24
N LYS A 164 -24.57 -19.25 -9.01
CA LYS A 164 -25.39 -20.39 -8.57
C LYS A 164 -24.69 -21.34 -7.59
N ARG A 165 -23.37 -21.20 -7.41
CA ARG A 165 -22.56 -22.08 -6.54
C ARG A 165 -22.15 -21.45 -5.21
N ALA A 166 -22.34 -20.14 -5.03
CA ALA A 166 -22.23 -19.45 -3.75
C ALA A 166 -23.57 -19.47 -2.99
#